data_AF-A0A848UF33-F1
#
_entry.id   AF-A0A848UF33-F1
#
_cell.length_a   1.000
_cell.length_b   1.000
_cell.length_c   1.000
_cell.angle_alpha   90.00
_cell.angle_beta   90.00
_cell.angle_gamma   90.00
#
_symmetry.space_group_name_H-M   'P 1'
#
loop_
_entity.id
_entity.type
_entity.pdbx_description
1 polymer ?
#
loop_
_entity_poly.entity_id
_entity_poly.type
_entity_poly.pdbx_seq_one_letter_code
_entity_poly.pdbx_strand_id
1 'polypeptide(L)' 'MLESFKFETGDLTPNPIPTKAMLRTLGWNVGQCRLPLGQAPDGLEDRAREVYANLEASRG' A
#
# COMPACT_ATOMS: atom_id res chain seq x y z
N MET A 1 -6.94 14.10 -7.35
CA MET A 1 -7.21 12.74 -6.81
C MET A 1 -6.47 12.60 -5.49
N LEU A 2 -7.15 12.10 -4.45
CA LEU A 2 -6.59 11.92 -3.11
C LEU A 2 -5.34 11.03 -3.14
N GLU A 3 -4.39 11.29 -2.25
CA GLU A 3 -3.15 10.50 -2.14
C GLU A 3 -3.44 9.01 -1.95
N SER A 4 -4.42 8.69 -1.10
CA SER A 4 -4.89 7.32 -0.86
C SER A 4 -5.38 6.63 -2.13
N PHE A 5 -6.01 7.37 -3.04
CA PHE A 5 -6.53 6.83 -4.29
C PHE A 5 -5.39 6.63 -5.29
N LYS A 6 -4.39 7.52 -5.29
CA LYS A 6 -3.18 7.34 -6.11
C LYS A 6 -2.32 6.16 -5.65
N PHE A 7 -2.38 5.82 -4.36
CA PHE A 7 -1.60 4.72 -3.80
C PHE A 7 -2.13 3.34 -4.21
N GLU A 8 -3.40 3.23 -4.64
CA GLU A 8 -4.03 1.91 -4.88
C GLU A 8 -3.41 1.11 -6.04
N THR A 9 -2.76 1.79 -6.99
CA THR A 9 -2.13 1.16 -8.16
C THR A 9 -1.09 2.05 -8.83
N GLY A 10 -0.15 1.47 -9.58
CA GLY A 10 0.81 2.18 -10.42
C GLY A 10 1.63 1.21 -11.27
N ASP A 11 2.45 1.74 -12.19
CA ASP A 11 3.21 0.91 -13.14
C ASP A 11 4.19 -0.06 -12.46
N LEU A 12 4.86 0.41 -11.40
CA LEU A 12 5.80 -0.40 -10.62
C LEU A 12 5.12 -1.28 -9.57
N THR A 13 3.94 -0.85 -9.10
CA THR A 13 3.18 -1.52 -8.05
C THR A 13 1.71 -1.64 -8.44
N PRO A 14 1.38 -2.52 -9.40
CA PRO A 14 0.00 -2.75 -9.80
C PRO A 14 -0.82 -3.34 -8.63
N ASN A 15 -2.12 -3.04 -8.61
CA ASN A 15 -3.04 -3.68 -7.68
C ASN A 15 -2.98 -5.23 -7.82
N PRO A 16 -2.86 -6.02 -6.73
CA PRO A 16 -3.02 -5.63 -5.32
C PRO A 16 -1.74 -5.50 -4.50
N ILE A 17 -0.59 -5.16 -5.10
CA ILE A 17 0.66 -4.96 -4.37
C ILE A 17 0.53 -3.85 -3.30
N PRO A 18 0.05 -2.63 -3.61
CA PRO A 18 -0.07 -1.57 -2.61
C PRO A 18 -1.09 -1.89 -1.51
N THR A 19 -2.24 -2.46 -1.89
CA THR A 19 -3.29 -2.87 -0.95
C THR A 19 -2.75 -3.88 0.06
N LYS A 20 -1.99 -4.89 -0.39
CA LYS A 20 -1.38 -5.85 0.54
C LYS A 20 -0.31 -5.23 1.43
N ALA A 21 0.47 -4.27 0.92
CA ALA A 21 1.42 -3.53 1.75
C ALA A 21 0.71 -2.77 2.87
N MET A 22 -0.35 -2.04 2.56
CA MET A 22 -1.19 -1.36 3.55
C MET A 22 -1.78 -2.33 4.58
N LEU A 23 -2.31 -3.46 4.14
CA LEU A 23 -2.88 -4.46 5.05
C LEU A 23 -1.81 -5.00 6.03
N ARG A 24 -0.58 -5.24 5.58
CA ARG A 24 0.51 -5.66 6.48
C ARG A 24 0.90 -4.56 7.46
N THR A 25 0.94 -3.28 7.05
CA THR A 25 1.23 -2.17 7.97
C THR A 25 0.14 -1.94 9.02
N LEU A 26 -1.10 -2.30 8.69
CA LEU A 26 -2.23 -2.27 9.62
C LEU A 26 -2.30 -3.53 10.52
N GLY A 27 -1.34 -4.44 10.42
CA GLY A 27 -1.24 -5.64 11.27
C GLY A 27 -1.98 -6.87 10.75
N TRP A 28 -2.52 -6.85 9.53
CA TRP A 28 -3.17 -8.03 8.93
C TRP A 28 -2.16 -9.02 8.38
N ASN A 29 -2.39 -10.32 8.65
CA ASN A 29 -1.54 -11.40 8.15
C ASN A 29 -1.92 -11.83 6.72
N VAL A 30 -1.51 -11.07 5.70
CA VAL A 30 -1.87 -11.31 4.29
C VAL A 30 -0.71 -11.75 3.37
N GLY A 31 0.52 -11.78 3.90
CA GLY A 31 1.74 -12.11 3.13
C GLY A 31 1.99 -11.21 1.91
N GLN A 32 2.89 -11.65 1.03
CA GLN A 32 3.17 -10.98 -0.26
C GLN A 32 2.19 -11.41 -1.36
N CYS A 33 2.23 -10.74 -2.53
CA CYS A 33 1.57 -11.27 -3.72
C CYS A 33 2.29 -12.54 -4.22
N ARG A 34 1.58 -13.34 -5.01
CA ARG A 34 2.14 -14.51 -5.71
C ARG A 34 2.45 -14.13 -7.15
N LEU A 35 3.17 -14.99 -7.85
CA LEU A 35 3.38 -14.83 -9.29
C LEU A 35 2.02 -14.74 -10.02
N PRO A 36 1.91 -13.87 -11.04
CA PRO A 36 3.01 -13.16 -11.72
C PRO A 36 3.48 -11.85 -11.05
N LEU A 37 2.77 -11.35 -10.02
CA LEU A 37 3.06 -10.04 -9.43
C LEU A 37 4.26 -10.04 -8.48
N GLY A 38 4.41 -11.10 -7.67
CA GLY A 38 5.58 -11.25 -6.79
C GLY A 38 5.53 -10.39 -5.52
N GLN A 39 6.69 -10.04 -4.99
CA GLN A 39 6.81 -9.31 -3.73
C GLN A 39 6.67 -7.80 -3.95
N ALA A 40 6.21 -7.09 -2.92
CA ALA A 40 6.28 -5.63 -2.91
C ALA A 40 7.75 -5.16 -2.95
N PRO A 41 8.05 -4.05 -3.65
CA PRO A 41 9.38 -3.44 -3.58
C PRO A 41 9.67 -2.89 -2.18
N ASP A 42 10.95 -2.75 -1.87
CA ASP A 42 11.42 -2.15 -0.62
C ASP A 42 10.87 -0.73 -0.43
N GLY A 43 10.60 -0.35 0.82
CA GLY A 43 10.07 0.96 1.18
C GLY A 43 8.58 1.17 0.89
N LEU A 44 7.89 0.25 0.20
CA LEU A 44 6.45 0.40 -0.07
C LEU A 44 5.61 0.44 1.21
N GLU A 45 6.02 -0.29 2.25
CA GLU A 45 5.35 -0.27 3.55
C GLU A 45 5.57 1.04 4.31
N ASP A 46 6.75 1.66 4.19
CA ASP A 46 6.99 2.98 4.77
C ASP A 46 6.09 4.03 4.11
N ARG A 47 5.99 3.96 2.78
CA ARG A 47 5.06 4.79 2.01
C ARG A 47 3.60 4.53 2.40
N ALA A 48 3.21 3.28 2.61
CA ALA A 48 1.86 2.94 3.07
C ALA A 48 1.54 3.58 4.43
N ARG A 49 2.47 3.55 5.39
CA ARG A 49 2.29 4.21 6.70
C ARG A 49 2.13 5.72 6.55
N GLU A 50 2.92 6.37 5.69
CA GLU A 50 2.80 7.80 5.41
C GLU A 50 1.43 8.16 4.82
N VAL A 51 1.00 7.45 3.77
CA VAL A 51 -0.30 7.65 3.12
C VAL A 51 -1.44 7.46 4.13
N TYR A 52 -1.35 6.45 4.99
CA TYR A 52 -2.35 6.20 6.03
C TYR A 52 -2.38 7.31 7.07
N ALA A 53 -1.21 7.75 7.57
CA ALA A 53 -1.12 8.86 8.51
C ALA A 53 -1.69 10.16 7.95
N ASN A 54 -1.41 10.48 6.68
CA ASN A 54 -1.97 11.64 5.99
C ASN A 54 -3.48 11.53 5.81
N LEU A 55 -3.98 10.34 5.46
CA LEU A 55 -5.42 10.10 5.35
C LEU A 55 -6.11 10.31 6.71
N GLU A 56 -5.58 9.74 7.79
CA GLU A 56 -6.11 9.91 9.14
C GLU A 56 -6.04 11.37 9.59
N ALA A 57 -4.95 12.09 9.33
CA ALA A 57 -4.82 13.51 9.63
C ALA A 57 -5.81 14.38 8.84
N SER A 58 -6.21 13.95 7.64
CA SER A 58 -7.22 14.62 6.84
C SER A 58 -8.67 14.35 7.28
N ARG A 59 -8.88 13.45 8.26
CA ARG A 59 -10.20 13.24 8.88
C ARG A 59 -10.47 14.41 9.84
N GLY A 60 -11.05 15.47 9.32
CA GLY A 60 -11.47 16.69 10.03
C GLY A 60 -12.22 17.61 9.08
#